data_AF-A0A349L2A0-F1
#
_entry.id   AF-A0A349L2A0-F1
#
_cell.length_a   1.000
_cell.length_b   1.000
_cell.length_c   1.000
_cell.angle_alpha   90.00
_cell.angle_beta   90.00
_cell.angle_gamma   90.00
#
_symmetry.space_group_name_H-M   'P 1'
#
loop_
_entity.id
_entity.type
_entity.pdbx_description
1 polymer ?
#
loop_
_entity_poly.entity_id
_entity_poly.type
_entity_poly.pdbx_seq_one_letter_code
_entity_poly.pdbx_strand_id
1 'polypeptide(L)'
;MHDKASSASTSGQRSDKDIAGQEYLAFTLGSEEYGIDILKVQEIRGYEAVTRIANAPAFVKGVINLRGIIIPVVDMRIKFNLGTPVYDQFTVVI
;
A
#
# COMPACT_ATOMS: atom_id res chain seq x y z
N MET A 1 -35.91 -2.39 -57.13
CA MET A 1 -34.91 -3.43 -56.83
C MET A 1 -33.69 -2.76 -56.23
N HIS A 2 -33.38 -3.12 -54.97
CA HIS A 2 -32.10 -2.96 -54.22
C HIS A 2 -31.49 -1.54 -54.17
N ASP A 3 -31.66 -0.78 -53.10
CA ASP A 3 -31.01 -0.93 -51.78
C ASP A 3 -29.49 -1.13 -51.86
N LYS A 4 -28.73 -0.09 -51.52
CA LYS A 4 -27.47 -0.24 -50.78
C LYS A 4 -26.99 1.05 -50.12
N ALA A 5 -27.00 1.00 -48.79
CA ALA A 5 -25.92 1.38 -47.90
C ALA A 5 -25.67 2.87 -47.60
N SER A 6 -26.38 3.30 -46.55
CA SER A 6 -25.81 3.98 -45.37
C SER A 6 -24.30 3.73 -45.17
N SER A 7 -23.52 4.81 -45.15
CA SER A 7 -22.24 4.84 -44.43
C SER A 7 -22.34 5.92 -43.34
N ALA A 8 -23.06 5.57 -42.29
CA ALA A 8 -22.93 6.25 -41.01
C ALA A 8 -21.46 6.17 -40.60
N SER A 9 -20.81 7.33 -40.49
CA SER A 9 -19.53 7.46 -39.79
C SER A 9 -19.76 7.04 -38.35
N THR A 10 -19.48 5.77 -38.04
CA THR A 10 -19.39 5.28 -36.68
C THR A 10 -18.26 6.07 -36.02
N SER A 11 -18.62 7.16 -35.35
CA SER A 11 -17.84 7.70 -34.26
C SER A 11 -17.68 6.55 -33.28
N GLY A 12 -16.55 5.84 -33.37
CA GLY A 12 -16.14 4.90 -32.35
C GLY A 12 -16.17 5.68 -31.06
N GLN A 13 -17.19 5.41 -30.23
CA GLN A 13 -17.16 5.79 -28.84
C GLN A 13 -15.93 5.08 -28.28
N ARG A 14 -14.80 5.77 -28.27
CA ARG A 14 -13.74 5.49 -27.32
C ARG A 14 -14.46 5.59 -25.99
N SER A 15 -14.72 4.45 -25.37
CA SER A 15 -15.20 4.43 -24.01
C SER A 15 -14.19 5.22 -23.22
N ASP A 16 -14.59 6.41 -22.77
CA ASP A 16 -13.91 7.28 -21.83
C ASP A 16 -13.92 6.62 -20.44
N LYS A 17 -13.67 5.31 -20.42
CA LYS A 17 -13.53 4.52 -19.21
C LYS A 17 -12.11 4.80 -18.75
N ASP A 18 -12.00 5.99 -18.17
CA ASP A 18 -11.01 6.40 -17.19
C ASP A 18 -9.69 5.66 -17.33
N ILE A 19 -8.68 6.32 -17.92
CA ILE A 19 -7.31 6.09 -17.45
C ILE A 19 -7.27 6.65 -16.02
N ALA A 20 -7.97 6.01 -15.09
CA ALA A 20 -7.82 6.24 -13.67
C ALA A 20 -6.39 5.79 -13.36
N GLY A 21 -5.50 6.77 -13.20
CA GLY A 21 -4.14 6.50 -12.76
C GLY A 21 -4.19 5.72 -11.45
N GLN A 22 -3.34 4.71 -11.32
CA GLN A 22 -3.22 3.96 -10.08
C GLN A 22 -2.51 4.84 -9.05
N GLU A 23 -3.13 5.05 -7.89
CA GLU A 23 -2.59 5.86 -6.80
C GLU A 23 -1.90 4.98 -5.76
N TYR A 24 -0.77 5.46 -5.26
CA TYR A 24 0.06 4.72 -4.31
C TYR A 24 0.51 5.62 -3.16
N LEU A 25 0.54 5.07 -1.95
CA LEU A 25 1.34 5.64 -0.86
C LEU A 25 2.80 5.25 -1.07
N ALA A 26 3.64 6.24 -1.36
CA ALA A 26 5.09 6.08 -1.43
C ALA A 26 5.74 6.24 -0.05
N PHE A 27 6.70 5.38 0.29
CA PHE A 27 7.44 5.41 1.54
C PHE A 27 8.84 4.80 1.39
N THR A 28 9.73 5.05 2.34
CA THR A 28 11.12 4.58 2.29
C THR A 28 11.40 3.47 3.29
N LEU A 29 12.17 2.47 2.85
CA LEU A 29 12.75 1.44 3.70
C LEU A 29 14.26 1.38 3.45
N GLY A 30 15.05 1.90 4.39
CA GLY A 30 16.49 2.02 4.16
C GLY A 30 16.75 3.09 3.09
N SER A 31 17.50 2.73 2.04
CA SER A 31 17.79 3.60 0.90
C SER A 31 16.77 3.54 -0.23
N GLU A 32 15.79 2.63 -0.15
CA GLU A 32 14.89 2.32 -1.27
C GLU A 32 13.48 2.88 -1.06
N GLU A 33 12.84 3.25 -2.18
CA GLU A 33 11.44 3.67 -2.22
C GLU A 33 10.52 2.49 -2.55
N TYR A 34 9.41 2.41 -1.83
CA TYR A 34 8.35 1.41 -2.02
C TYR A 34 7.01 2.10 -2.16
N GLY A 35 6.06 1.39 -2.78
CA GLY A 35 4.68 1.84 -2.94
C GLY A 35 3.69 0.77 -2.51
N ILE A 36 2.64 1.17 -1.82
CA ILE A 36 1.45 0.35 -1.62
C ILE A 36 0.24 1.06 -2.22
N ASP A 37 -0.65 0.30 -2.87
CA ASP A 37 -1.93 0.81 -3.37
C ASP A 37 -2.64 1.59 -2.27
N ILE A 38 -2.94 2.87 -2.53
CA ILE A 38 -3.48 3.77 -1.50
C ILE A 38 -4.82 3.25 -0.95
N LEU A 39 -5.59 2.53 -1.77
CA LEU A 39 -6.88 1.97 -1.37
C LEU A 39 -6.75 0.80 -0.38
N LYS A 40 -5.53 0.28 -0.17
CA LYS A 40 -5.23 -0.74 0.85
C LYS A 40 -4.77 -0.16 2.18
N VAL A 41 -4.47 1.14 2.24
CA VAL A 41 -4.01 1.80 3.46
C VAL A 41 -5.22 2.16 4.32
N GLN A 42 -5.24 1.68 5.57
CA GLN A 42 -6.33 1.96 6.50
C GLN A 42 -6.03 3.16 7.39
N GLU A 43 -4.79 3.27 7.88
CA GLU A 43 -4.37 4.34 8.79
C GLU A 43 -2.85 4.51 8.68
N ILE A 44 -2.34 5.73 8.83
CA ILE A 44 -0.90 5.97 8.97
C ILE A 44 -0.68 6.64 10.31
N ARG A 45 0.22 6.08 11.13
CA ARG A 45 0.50 6.58 12.48
C ARG A 45 1.99 6.64 12.75
N GLY A 46 2.40 7.57 13.60
CA GLY A 46 3.74 7.55 14.19
C GLY A 46 3.99 6.22 14.90
N TYR A 47 5.22 5.73 14.80
CA TYR A 47 5.62 4.51 15.47
C TYR A 47 5.64 4.69 17.00
N GLU A 48 4.94 3.81 17.69
CA GLU A 48 4.87 3.74 19.15
C GLU A 48 5.39 2.38 19.64
N ALA A 49 5.66 2.26 20.94
CA ALA A 49 6.09 0.99 21.52
C ALA A 49 5.04 -0.11 21.31
N VAL A 50 5.49 -1.31 20.93
CA VAL A 50 4.63 -2.46 20.68
C VAL A 50 4.75 -3.50 21.80
N THR A 51 3.68 -4.25 22.03
CA THR A 51 3.69 -5.41 22.94
C THR A 51 4.31 -6.60 22.22
N ARG A 52 5.49 -7.06 22.67
CA ARG A 52 6.21 -8.16 22.02
C ARG A 52 5.47 -9.49 22.15
N ILE A 53 5.53 -10.31 21.10
CA ILE A 53 5.07 -11.70 21.13
C ILE A 53 6.28 -12.60 21.41
N ALA A 54 6.19 -13.45 22.43
CA ALA A 54 7.24 -14.41 22.75
C ALA A 54 7.45 -15.42 21.61
N ASN A 55 8.71 -15.75 21.31
CA ASN A 55 9.11 -16.71 20.28
C ASN A 55 8.67 -16.36 18.83
N ALA A 56 8.19 -15.15 18.58
CA ALA A 56 7.88 -14.72 17.23
C ALA A 56 9.16 -14.50 16.40
N PRO A 57 9.10 -14.66 15.06
CA PRO A 57 10.20 -14.28 14.19
C PRO A 57 10.63 -12.83 14.42
N ALA A 58 11.91 -12.51 14.25
CA ALA A 58 12.46 -11.18 14.54
C ALA A 58 11.78 -10.03 13.76
N PHE A 59 11.24 -10.31 12.57
CA PHE A 59 10.50 -9.33 11.78
C PHE A 59 9.09 -9.05 12.32
N VAL A 60 8.57 -9.88 13.23
CA VAL A 60 7.32 -9.60 13.93
C VAL A 60 7.68 -8.81 15.19
N LYS A 61 7.48 -7.49 15.15
CA LYS A 61 7.83 -6.61 16.28
C LYS A 61 6.93 -6.88 17.49
N GLY A 62 5.69 -7.27 17.24
CA GLY A 62 4.70 -7.55 18.27
C GLY A 62 3.30 -7.18 17.80
N VAL A 63 2.50 -6.68 18.72
CA VAL A 63 1.15 -6.18 18.46
C VAL A 63 0.95 -4.78 19.03
N ILE A 64 0.00 -4.06 18.46
CA ILE A 64 -0.56 -2.82 19.00
C ILE A 64 -2.06 -2.99 19.27
N ASN A 65 -2.59 -2.20 20.20
CA ASN A 65 -4.02 -2.04 20.36
C ASN A 65 -4.46 -0.80 19.59
N LEU A 66 -5.20 -1.00 18.51
CA LEU A 66 -5.81 0.06 17.72
C LEU A 66 -7.32 0.05 17.97
N ARG A 67 -7.80 1.00 18.80
CA ARG A 67 -9.23 1.18 19.11
C ARG A 67 -9.91 -0.10 19.61
N GLY A 68 -9.21 -0.88 20.44
CA GLY A 68 -9.68 -2.16 20.97
C GLY A 68 -9.31 -3.37 20.12
N ILE A 69 -8.77 -3.17 18.91
CA ILE A 69 -8.37 -4.24 17.99
C ILE A 69 -6.87 -4.52 18.12
N ILE A 70 -6.52 -5.78 18.34
CA ILE A 70 -5.11 -6.20 18.40
C ILE A 70 -4.59 -6.43 16.99
N ILE A 71 -3.65 -5.58 16.55
CA ILE A 71 -3.09 -5.62 15.20
C ILE A 71 -1.61 -6.02 15.26
N PRO A 72 -1.17 -7.03 14.49
CA PRO A 72 0.23 -7.40 14.42
C PRO A 72 1.05 -6.34 13.68
N VAL A 73 2.23 -6.03 14.19
CA VAL A 73 3.19 -5.11 13.57
C VAL A 73 4.37 -5.88 13.03
N VAL A 74 4.63 -5.72 11.74
CA VAL A 74 5.76 -6.31 11.02
C VAL A 74 6.79 -5.23 10.70
N ASP A 75 8.05 -5.48 11.05
CA ASP A 75 9.17 -4.66 10.62
C ASP A 75 9.62 -5.08 9.22
N MET A 76 9.32 -4.23 8.25
CA MET A 76 9.64 -4.48 6.84
C MET A 76 11.14 -4.41 6.55
N ARG A 77 11.92 -3.61 7.30
CA ARG A 77 13.38 -3.53 7.13
C ARG A 77 14.04 -4.84 7.54
N ILE A 78 13.61 -5.44 8.66
CA ILE A 78 14.07 -6.78 9.07
C ILE A 78 13.54 -7.84 8.08
N LYS A 79 12.26 -7.76 7.69
CA LYS A 79 11.66 -8.76 6.79
C LYS A 79 12.34 -8.84 5.43
N PHE A 80 12.75 -7.70 4.89
CA PHE A 80 13.44 -7.59 3.60
C PHE A 80 14.97 -7.55 3.73
N ASN A 81 15.50 -7.69 4.94
CA ASN A 81 16.94 -7.72 5.21
C ASN A 81 17.67 -6.45 4.70
N LEU A 82 17.09 -5.27 4.94
CA LEU A 82 17.56 -3.96 4.46
C LEU A 82 18.49 -3.26 5.48
N GLY A 83 19.30 -4.04 6.20
CA GLY A 83 20.21 -3.53 7.23
C GLY A 83 19.55 -3.32 8.61
N THR A 84 20.28 -2.63 9.50
CA THR A 84 19.83 -2.39 10.87
C THR A 84 18.74 -1.32 10.91
N PRO A 85 17.52 -1.63 11.42
CA PRO A 85 16.46 -0.64 11.49
C PRO A 85 16.77 0.45 12.52
N VAL A 86 16.64 1.70 12.10
CA VAL A 86 16.57 2.87 12.98
C VAL A 86 15.11 3.29 13.07
N TYR A 87 14.65 3.58 14.29
CA TYR A 87 13.31 4.08 14.55
C TYR A 87 13.43 5.52 15.04
N ASP A 88 12.86 6.44 14.29
CA ASP A 88 12.86 7.87 14.56
C ASP A 88 11.45 8.45 14.41
N GLN A 89 11.33 9.77 14.52
CA GLN A 89 10.06 10.49 14.37
C GLN A 89 9.41 10.33 12.97
N PHE A 90 10.15 9.88 11.96
CA PHE A 90 9.64 9.63 10.61
C PHE A 90 9.26 8.17 10.40
N THR A 91 9.47 7.31 11.39
CA THR A 91 9.06 5.93 11.33
C THR A 91 7.58 5.82 11.65
N VAL A 92 6.83 5.22 10.73
CA VAL A 92 5.37 5.09 10.81
C VAL A 92 4.92 3.63 10.73
N VAL A 93 3.73 3.36 11.24
CA VAL A 93 2.96 2.15 10.98
C VAL A 93 1.89 2.52 9.94
N ILE A 94 1.81 1.71 8.88
CA ILE A 94 0.86 1.81 7.76
C ILE A 94 -0.11 0.63 7.86
#